data_AF-A0A1M7LLE8-F1
#
_entry.id   AF-A0A1M7LLE8-F1
#
_cell.length_a   1.000
_cell.length_b   1.000
_cell.length_c   1.000
_cell.angle_alpha   90.00
_cell.angle_beta   90.00
_cell.angle_gamma   90.00
#
_symmetry.space_group_name_H-M   'P 1'
#
loop_
_entity.id
_entity.type
_entity.pdbx_description
1 polymer ?
#
loop_
_entity_poly.entity_id
_entity_poly.type
_entity_poly.pdbx_seq_one_letter_code
_entity_poly.pdbx_strand_id
1 'polypeptide(L)' 'MSKCPSCNSGFRKRITRNSYLRLFFKAKIYKCHECKVKYIRIPFITTSIIIKKGNKKK' A
#
# COMPACT_ATOMS: atom_id res chain seq x y z
N MET A 1 8.33 -3.10 10.25
CA MET A 1 7.80 -4.36 9.72
C MET A 1 7.31 -4.24 8.29
N SER A 2 7.45 -5.32 7.53
CA SER A 2 7.21 -5.39 6.09
C SER A 2 6.02 -6.28 5.74
N LYS A 3 5.11 -6.49 6.69
CA LYS A 3 4.00 -7.43 6.60
C LYS A 3 2.77 -6.74 6.03
N CYS A 4 1.93 -7.49 5.30
CA CYS A 4 0.66 -6.97 4.85
C CYS A 4 -0.24 -6.66 6.05
N PRO A 5 -0.81 -5.45 6.20
CA PRO A 5 -1.70 -5.15 7.33
C PRO A 5 -2.99 -5.98 7.32
N SER A 6 -3.35 -6.59 6.19
CA SER A 6 -4.59 -7.37 6.06
C SER A 6 -4.43 -8.86 6.32
N CYS A 7 -3.22 -9.41 6.18
CA CYS A 7 -3.01 -10.86 6.26
C CYS A 7 -1.65 -11.25 6.84
N ASN A 8 -0.88 -10.27 7.32
CA ASN A 8 0.45 -10.43 7.90
C ASN A 8 1.50 -11.14 7.04
N SER A 9 1.17 -11.52 5.79
CA SER A 9 2.10 -12.16 4.87
C SER A 9 3.26 -11.25 4.46
N GLY A 10 4.43 -11.87 4.29
CA GLY A 10 5.66 -11.22 3.83
C GLY A 10 5.73 -11.02 2.31
N PHE A 11 4.90 -11.72 1.54
CA PHE A 11 4.91 -11.69 0.08
C PHE A 11 4.23 -10.43 -0.47
N ARG A 12 5.05 -9.43 -0.82
CA ARG A 12 4.58 -8.15 -1.37
C ARG A 12 5.39 -7.68 -2.57
N LYS A 13 4.69 -7.17 -3.59
CA LYS A 13 5.28 -6.56 -4.78
C LYS A 13 5.18 -5.04 -4.70
N ARG A 14 6.27 -4.34 -4.99
CA ARG A 14 6.29 -2.89 -5.12
C ARG A 14 5.72 -2.49 -6.47
N ILE A 15 4.79 -1.54 -6.51
CA ILE A 15 3.99 -1.25 -7.73
C ILE A 15 4.22 0.15 -8.33
N THR A 16 4.96 1.03 -7.65
CA THR A 16 5.24 2.45 -7.97
C THR A 16 4.48 3.05 -9.17
N ARG A 17 3.49 3.92 -8.92
CA ARG A 17 3.11 5.15 -9.67
C ARG A 17 1.72 5.59 -9.18
N ASN A 18 1.67 6.51 -8.24
CA ASN A 18 0.40 7.14 -7.86
C ASN A 18 0.65 8.60 -7.50
N SER A 19 -0.12 9.51 -8.11
CA SER A 19 -0.02 10.95 -7.87
C SER A 19 -0.28 11.31 -6.39
N TYR A 20 -1.04 10.46 -5.68
CA TYR A 20 -1.27 10.60 -4.24
C TYR A 20 0.02 10.57 -3.39
N LEU A 21 1.07 9.89 -3.85
CA LEU A 21 2.34 9.84 -3.13
C LEU A 21 3.17 11.13 -3.29
N ARG A 22 2.75 12.09 -4.12
CA ARG A 22 3.49 13.36 -4.29
C ARG A 22 3.59 14.16 -2.99
N LEU A 23 2.55 14.10 -2.15
CA LEU A 23 2.53 14.78 -0.86
C LEU A 23 3.42 14.09 0.18
N PHE A 24 3.77 12.82 -0.03
CA PHE A 24 4.51 12.02 0.94
C PHE A 24 5.86 11.61 0.37
N PHE A 25 6.91 12.38 0.68
CA PHE A 25 8.28 12.12 0.26
C PHE A 25 8.72 10.68 0.62
N LYS A 26 9.28 9.94 -0.35
CA LYS A 26 9.70 8.53 -0.22
C LYS A 26 8.57 7.52 0.12
N ALA A 27 7.29 7.88 0.04
CA ALA A 27 6.20 6.92 0.19
C ALA A 27 6.18 5.90 -0.95
N LYS A 28 5.82 4.65 -0.64
CA LYS A 28 5.86 3.52 -1.59
C LYS A 28 4.59 2.69 -1.48
N ILE A 29 3.99 2.35 -2.61
CA ILE A 29 2.84 1.42 -2.67
C ILE A 29 3.34 -0.02 -2.82
N TYR A 30 2.74 -0.89 -2.03
CA TYR A 30 2.94 -2.33 -2.07
C TYR A 30 1.61 -3.03 -2.36
N LYS A 31 1.67 -4.11 -3.13
CA LYS A 31 0.58 -5.07 -3.32
C LYS A 31 0.93 -6.34 -2.58
N CYS A 32 0.03 -6.86 -1.76
CA CYS A 32 0.12 -8.24 -1.29
C CYS A 32 -0.21 -9.20 -2.44
N HIS A 33 0.54 -10.29 -2.59
CA HIS A 33 0.21 -11.31 -3.59
C HIS A 33 -1.03 -12.10 -3.18
N GLU A 34 -1.02 -12.68 -1.98
CA GLU A 34 -2.12 -13.52 -1.46
C GLU A 34 -3.44 -12.77 -1.40
N CYS A 35 -3.44 -11.61 -0.74
CA CYS A 35 -4.66 -10.89 -0.43
C CYS A 35 -5.04 -9.92 -1.57
N LYS A 36 -4.16 -9.73 -2.55
CA LYS A 36 -4.26 -8.74 -3.65
C LYS A 36 -4.49 -7.29 -3.18
N VAL A 37 -4.45 -7.03 -1.88
CA VAL A 37 -4.61 -5.72 -1.23
C VAL A 37 -3.44 -4.81 -1.57
N LYS A 38 -3.75 -3.55 -1.87
CA LYS A 38 -2.75 -2.49 -2.05
C LYS A 38 -2.67 -1.66 -0.78
N TYR A 39 -1.48 -1.30 -0.37
CA TYR A 39 -1.26 -0.42 0.78
C TYR A 39 -0.05 0.48 0.56
N ILE A 40 -0.07 1.64 1.21
CA ILE A 40 1.00 2.62 1.18
C ILE A 40 1.82 2.45 2.44
N ARG A 41 3.14 2.37 2.27
CA ARG A 41 4.08 2.52 3.37
C ARG A 41 4.70 3.90 3.28
N ILE A 42 4.59 4.63 4.38
CA ILE A 42 5.11 5.98 4.50
C ILE A 42 6.20 5.94 5.58
N PRO A 43 7.43 6.39 5.31
CA PRO A 43 8.57 6.15 6.21
C PRO A 43 8.47 6.89 7.55
N PHE A 44 7.74 8.00 7.60
CA PHE A 44 7.51 8.82 8.80
C PHE A 44 6.23 8.44 9.55
N ILE A 45 5.47 7.46 9.07
CA ILE A 45 4.25 7.00 9.74
C ILE A 45 4.45 5.54 10.15
N THR A 46 4.18 5.24 11.42
CA THR A 46 4.22 3.87 11.94
C THR A 46 3.11 3.00 11.35
N THR A 47 2.06 3.62 10.81
CA THR A 47 0.91 2.96 10.22
C THR A 47 0.98 2.94 8.69
N SER A 48 0.56 1.83 8.09
CA SER A 48 0.39 1.69 6.65
C SER A 48 -1.06 1.95 6.26
N ILE A 49 -1.29 2.77 5.25
CA ILE A 49 -2.64 3.11 4.78
C ILE A 49 -3.07 2.08 3.74
N ILE A 50 -4.17 1.37 3.99
CA ILE A 50 -4.73 0.41 3.03
C ILE A 50 -5.47 1.17 1.93
N ILE A 51 -5.08 0.96 0.68
CA ILE A 51 -5.81 1.48 -0.47
C ILE A 51 -6.82 0.43 -0.90
N LYS A 52 -8.06 0.57 -0.43
CA LYS A 52 -9.19 -0.09 -1.08
C LYS A 52 -9.43 0.66 -2.38
N LYS A 53 -9.37 -0.03 -3.53
CA LYS A 53 -9.81 0.58 -4.80
C LYS A 53 -11.26 0.98 -4.55
N GLY A 54 -11.52 2.28 -4.43
CA GLY A 54 -12.89 2.78 -4.44
C GLY A 54 -13.52 2.18 -5.69
N ASN A 55 -14.57 1.38 -5.50
CA ASN A 55 -15.46 1.07 -6.59
C ASN A 55 -15.84 2.44 -7.15
N LYS A 56 -15.38 2.77 -8.36
CA LYS A 56 -16.07 3.76 -9.16
C LYS A 56 -17.45 3.16 -9.32
N LYS A 57 -18.39 3.56 -8.45
CA LYS A 57 -19.81 3.40 -8.75
C LYS A 57 -19.98 4.12 -10.07
N LYS A 58 -20.35 3.31 -11.05
CA LYS A 58 -20.69 3.71 -12.41
C LYS A 58 -21.82 4.72 -12.36
#